data_AF-A0A0J9SMG2-F1
#
_entry.id   AF-A0A0J9SMG2-F1
#
_cell.length_a   1.000
_cell.length_b   1.000
_cell.length_c   1.000
_cell.angle_alpha   90.00
_cell.angle_beta   90.00
_cell.angle_gamma   90.00
#
_symmetry.space_group_name_H-M   'P 1'
#
loop_
_entity.id
_entity.type
_entity.pdbx_description
1 polymer ?
#
loop_
_entity_poly.entity_id
_entity_poly.type
_entity_poly.pdbx_seq_one_letter_code
_entity_poly.pdbx_strand_id
1 'polypeptide(L)'
;MSNDQDSNLDKIKEEYDFIANSVFYEIYKEFDISCTCYNTDNKASCPPSTLDSASTSTNVINLLKELYSNFYRVNITCQGHNNDYFGDYLYEVKKIGCMCLKYWLYDQIITKGLNESEIKDLFNGYNHYINGKIKDISKNYCNFKELDLNDIKNIKKIYALNTFLHTYYTNFNNCNSNSCNYMEYFGEGLDEFINSIKKCSSNEYSGNYCEEFNEFLNICKDGNKYAGFKTYHDNDKNAEDTSMKYLLSVETYEQKPLYIYIKNKEVLNFVRNSHFLNALNRTTIAATSAVGSAIGLSSIFYYLYKVKLNNIFIYKYFTIIYIKCFSKNFL
;
A
#
# COMPACT_ATOMS: atom_id res chain seq x y z
N MET A 1 -9.49 4.32 -18.87
CA MET A 1 -8.13 4.91 -18.92
C MET A 1 -8.19 6.29 -18.29
N SER A 2 -8.10 6.36 -16.96
CA SER A 2 -7.84 7.63 -16.29
C SER A 2 -6.44 8.11 -16.68
N ASN A 3 -6.32 9.36 -17.08
CA ASN A 3 -5.02 9.96 -17.38
C ASN A 3 -4.22 10.06 -16.07
N ASP A 4 -3.02 9.46 -15.98
CA ASP A 4 -2.22 9.42 -14.72
C ASP A 4 -1.85 10.82 -14.19
N GLN A 5 -1.89 11.84 -15.06
CA GLN A 5 -1.70 13.26 -14.71
C GLN A 5 -2.93 13.89 -14.02
N ASP A 6 -4.09 13.23 -14.09
CA ASP A 6 -5.34 13.71 -13.49
C ASP A 6 -5.64 13.10 -12.11
N SER A 7 -4.76 12.26 -11.57
CA SER A 7 -4.94 11.55 -10.29
C SER A 7 -3.90 11.91 -9.22
N ASN A 8 -3.47 13.18 -9.18
CA ASN A 8 -2.70 13.70 -8.04
C ASN A 8 -3.60 13.88 -6.80
N LEU A 9 -2.99 13.99 -5.62
CA LEU A 9 -3.75 14.01 -4.37
C LEU A 9 -4.64 15.23 -4.20
N ASP A 10 -4.23 16.39 -4.71
CA ASP A 10 -5.05 17.61 -4.68
C ASP A 10 -6.34 17.42 -5.50
N LYS A 11 -6.28 16.83 -6.69
CA LYS A 11 -7.47 16.50 -7.51
C LYS A 11 -8.34 15.42 -6.87
N ILE A 12 -7.74 14.39 -6.27
CA ILE A 12 -8.50 13.37 -5.52
C ILE A 12 -9.21 14.02 -4.33
N LYS A 13 -8.57 14.97 -3.64
CA LYS A 13 -9.15 15.74 -2.53
C LYS A 13 -10.27 16.68 -2.98
N GLU A 14 -10.25 17.19 -4.21
CA GLU A 14 -11.37 17.98 -4.76
C GLU A 14 -12.65 17.15 -4.89
N GLU A 15 -12.52 15.88 -5.28
CA GLU A 15 -13.65 14.94 -5.35
C GLU A 15 -14.04 14.39 -3.96
N TYR A 16 -13.04 14.13 -3.11
CA TYR A 16 -13.18 13.49 -1.81
C TYR A 16 -12.65 14.42 -0.72
N ASP A 17 -13.46 15.43 -0.38
CA ASP A 17 -13.14 16.52 0.55
C ASP A 17 -12.62 16.05 1.92
N PHE A 18 -13.07 14.89 2.40
CA PHE A 18 -12.61 14.31 3.65
C PHE A 18 -11.10 14.03 3.68
N ILE A 19 -10.45 13.84 2.53
CA ILE A 19 -8.99 13.68 2.42
C ILE A 19 -8.28 14.92 2.95
N ALA A 20 -8.87 16.12 2.78
CA ALA A 20 -8.29 17.37 3.24
C ALA A 20 -8.01 17.36 4.75
N ASN A 21 -8.85 16.68 5.54
CA ASN A 21 -8.71 16.59 6.99
C ASN A 21 -7.83 15.42 7.43
N SER A 22 -7.19 14.71 6.49
CA SER A 22 -6.31 13.59 6.81
C SER A 22 -4.93 14.10 7.22
N VAL A 23 -4.35 13.44 8.22
CA VAL A 23 -2.93 13.65 8.59
C VAL A 23 -2.00 13.51 7.37
N PHE A 24 -2.31 12.57 6.48
CA PHE A 24 -1.52 12.37 5.28
C PHE A 24 -1.51 13.61 4.38
N TYR A 25 -2.69 14.21 4.15
CA TYR A 25 -2.82 15.41 3.33
C TYR A 25 -2.13 16.62 3.97
N GLU A 26 -2.28 16.81 5.29
CA GLU A 26 -1.61 17.90 6.02
C GLU A 26 -0.08 17.81 5.89
N ILE A 27 0.50 16.62 6.07
CA ILE A 27 1.95 16.40 5.86
C ILE A 27 2.33 16.61 4.38
N TYR A 28 1.50 16.14 3.44
CA TYR A 28 1.76 16.28 2.01
C TYR A 28 1.76 17.76 1.58
N LYS A 29 0.83 18.59 2.07
CA LYS A 29 0.76 20.02 1.72
C LYS A 29 1.92 20.81 2.28
N GLU A 30 2.49 20.39 3.41
CA GLU A 30 3.72 21.00 3.93
C GLU A 30 4.88 20.94 2.92
N PHE A 31 4.90 19.94 2.02
CA PHE A 31 5.95 19.82 1.00
C PHE A 31 5.85 20.87 -0.12
N ASP A 32 4.73 21.57 -0.24
CA ASP A 32 4.56 22.70 -1.17
C ASP A 32 5.19 23.99 -0.60
N ILE A 33 5.51 24.03 0.70
CA ILE A 33 6.06 25.21 1.35
C ILE A 33 7.55 25.34 1.03
N SER A 34 7.93 26.53 0.56
CA SER A 34 9.30 26.87 0.22
C SER A 34 10.18 26.85 1.47
N CYS A 35 11.40 26.32 1.33
CA CYS A 35 12.40 26.30 2.40
C CYS A 35 12.72 27.71 2.95
N THR A 36 12.51 28.76 2.16
CA THR A 36 12.78 30.15 2.56
C THR A 36 11.73 30.72 3.51
N CYS A 37 10.61 30.02 3.70
CA CYS A 37 9.56 30.43 4.63
C CYS A 37 9.92 30.16 6.10
N TYR A 38 10.87 29.26 6.37
CA TYR A 38 11.32 28.93 7.72
C TYR A 38 12.50 29.81 8.11
N ASN A 39 12.26 30.80 8.96
CA ASN A 39 13.30 31.76 9.36
C ASN A 39 14.17 31.23 10.52
N THR A 40 13.71 30.18 11.22
CA THR A 40 14.34 29.67 12.45
C THR A 40 15.32 28.52 12.21
N ASP A 41 15.37 27.96 11.01
CA ASP A 41 16.26 26.83 10.68
C ASP A 41 17.62 27.27 10.11
N ASN A 42 17.91 28.58 10.06
CA ASN A 42 19.11 29.15 9.44
C ASN A 42 19.32 28.70 7.97
N LYS A 43 18.23 28.47 7.23
CA LYS A 43 18.23 27.95 5.85
C LYS A 43 18.78 26.52 5.73
N ALA A 44 18.82 25.75 6.80
CA ALA A 44 19.34 24.38 6.76
C ALA A 44 18.46 23.45 5.90
N SER A 45 17.16 23.71 5.82
CA SER A 45 16.26 23.01 4.90
C SER A 45 16.38 23.47 3.45
N CYS A 46 17.14 24.53 3.15
CA CYS A 46 17.35 24.98 1.78
C CYS A 46 18.53 24.24 1.10
N PRO A 47 18.37 23.85 -0.18
CA PRO A 47 19.41 23.12 -0.88
C PRO A 47 20.67 23.96 -1.09
N PRO A 48 21.87 23.37 -1.00
CA PRO A 48 23.11 24.05 -1.34
C PRO A 48 23.23 24.25 -2.86
N SER A 49 24.03 25.25 -3.27
CA SER A 49 24.28 25.57 -4.68
C SER A 49 24.95 24.43 -5.47
N THR A 50 25.56 23.46 -4.80
CA THR A 50 26.16 22.30 -5.46
C THR A 50 25.13 21.44 -6.22
N LEU A 51 23.86 21.47 -5.82
CA LEU A 51 22.78 20.77 -6.54
C LEU A 51 22.50 21.35 -7.93
N ASP A 52 22.97 22.57 -8.24
CA ASP A 52 22.85 23.16 -9.58
C ASP A 52 23.61 22.35 -10.64
N SER A 53 24.55 21.50 -10.22
CA SER A 53 25.34 20.62 -11.08
C SER A 53 24.85 19.17 -11.10
N ALA A 54 23.75 18.86 -10.42
CA ALA A 54 23.33 17.48 -10.15
C ALA A 54 22.72 16.75 -11.36
N SER A 55 22.22 17.49 -12.35
CA SER A 55 21.69 16.95 -13.61
C SER A 55 21.80 18.01 -14.71
N THR A 56 21.61 17.59 -15.96
CA THR A 56 21.54 18.48 -17.12
C THR A 56 20.12 19.03 -17.33
N SER A 57 19.09 18.37 -16.81
CA SER A 57 17.70 18.81 -16.95
C SER A 57 17.32 19.80 -15.85
N THR A 58 16.84 20.99 -16.23
CA THR A 58 16.34 21.99 -15.29
C THR A 58 15.17 21.46 -14.45
N ASN A 59 14.31 20.60 -15.03
CA ASN A 59 13.20 19.98 -14.30
C ASN A 59 13.72 19.04 -13.20
N VAL A 60 14.75 18.24 -13.51
CA VAL A 60 15.39 17.34 -12.54
C VAL A 60 16.09 18.13 -11.44
N ILE A 61 16.84 19.18 -11.78
CA ILE A 61 17.53 20.04 -10.80
C ILE A 61 16.52 20.68 -9.84
N ASN A 62 15.42 21.23 -10.36
CA ASN A 62 14.39 21.85 -9.53
C ASN A 62 13.71 20.82 -8.62
N LEU A 63 13.36 19.64 -9.14
CA LEU A 63 12.78 18.58 -8.32
C LEU A 63 13.75 18.04 -7.26
N LEU A 64 15.05 17.94 -7.57
CA LEU A 64 16.08 17.58 -6.58
C LEU A 64 16.20 18.59 -5.45
N LYS A 65 16.08 19.89 -5.76
CA LYS A 65 16.07 20.96 -4.77
C LYS A 65 14.86 20.90 -3.85
N GLU A 66 13.67 20.68 -4.42
CA GLU A 66 12.44 20.47 -3.66
C GLU A 66 12.56 19.21 -2.78
N LEU A 67 13.04 18.09 -3.36
CA LEU A 67 13.28 16.84 -2.65
C LEU A 67 14.29 17.00 -1.51
N TYR A 68 15.40 17.72 -1.71
CA TYR A 68 16.37 18.01 -0.65
C TYR A 68 15.68 18.64 0.55
N SER A 69 14.87 19.68 0.31
CA SER A 69 14.21 20.41 1.38
C SER A 69 13.23 19.52 2.14
N ASN A 70 12.34 18.84 1.41
CA ASN A 70 11.33 17.98 2.01
C ASN A 70 11.97 16.79 2.74
N PHE A 71 13.05 16.23 2.18
CA PHE A 71 13.85 15.19 2.82
C PHE A 71 14.47 15.67 4.14
N TYR A 72 15.07 16.86 4.15
CA TYR A 72 15.63 17.45 5.37
C TYR A 72 14.58 17.59 6.46
N ARG A 73 13.44 18.23 6.14
CA ARG A 73 12.37 18.51 7.10
C ARG A 73 11.84 17.21 7.71
N VAL A 74 11.54 16.20 6.90
CA VAL A 74 11.07 14.88 7.38
C VAL A 74 12.10 14.22 8.29
N ASN A 75 13.37 14.16 7.87
CA ASN A 75 14.41 13.45 8.63
C ASN A 75 14.73 14.10 9.98
N ILE A 76 14.84 15.44 10.03
CA ILE A 76 15.08 16.17 11.28
C ILE A 76 13.91 15.98 12.26
N THR A 77 12.68 16.00 11.75
CA THR A 77 11.47 15.68 12.55
C THR A 77 11.52 14.26 13.09
N CYS A 78 11.91 13.30 12.25
CA CYS A 78 12.05 11.90 12.66
C CYS A 78 13.13 11.68 13.72
N GLN A 79 14.20 12.47 13.71
CA GLN A 79 15.25 12.47 14.74
C GLN A 79 14.78 13.02 16.09
N GLY A 80 13.60 13.63 16.14
CA GLY A 80 13.02 14.16 17.38
C GLY A 80 13.48 15.57 17.72
N HIS A 81 14.07 16.28 16.77
CA HIS A 81 14.28 17.71 16.92
C HIS A 81 12.94 18.44 16.89
N ASN A 82 12.68 19.27 17.90
CA ASN A 82 11.58 20.23 17.85
C ASN A 82 11.87 21.20 16.70
N ASN A 83 10.92 21.30 15.77
CA ASN A 83 11.01 22.16 14.61
C ASN A 83 9.62 22.70 14.26
N ASP A 84 9.60 23.71 13.42
CA ASP A 84 8.42 24.44 12.97
C ASP A 84 7.82 23.89 11.66
N TYR A 85 8.34 22.79 11.12
CA TYR A 85 7.93 22.29 9.80
C TYR A 85 6.53 21.67 9.83
N PHE A 86 6.22 20.75 10.74
CA PHE A 86 4.98 19.98 10.64
C PHE A 86 3.96 20.30 11.73
N GLY A 87 4.02 21.51 12.31
CA GLY A 87 3.10 21.97 13.35
C GLY A 87 2.86 20.92 14.44
N ASP A 88 1.60 20.54 14.65
CA ASP A 88 1.18 19.55 15.65
C ASP A 88 1.39 18.08 15.21
N TYR A 89 1.81 17.82 13.97
CA TYR A 89 1.92 16.49 13.37
C TYR A 89 3.32 15.85 13.52
N LEU A 90 4.14 16.31 14.47
CA LEU A 90 5.52 15.79 14.66
C LEU A 90 5.54 14.28 14.97
N TYR A 91 4.54 13.77 15.70
CA TYR A 91 4.42 12.34 16.01
C TYR A 91 4.05 11.52 14.78
N GLU A 92 3.11 12.03 13.99
CA GLU A 92 2.61 11.46 12.75
C GLU A 92 3.71 11.35 11.69
N VAL A 93 4.54 12.39 11.53
CA VAL A 93 5.68 12.41 10.59
C VAL A 93 6.67 11.29 10.90
N LYS A 94 6.92 10.98 12.18
CA LYS A 94 7.76 9.84 12.58
C LYS A 94 7.20 8.48 12.13
N LYS A 95 5.89 8.40 11.88
CA LYS A 95 5.19 7.16 11.50
C LYS A 95 4.96 7.04 10.00
N ILE A 96 4.60 8.14 9.33
CA ILE A 96 4.20 8.13 7.91
C ILE A 96 4.88 9.18 7.05
N GLY A 97 5.77 10.02 7.61
CA GLY A 97 6.41 11.11 6.87
C GLY A 97 7.19 10.62 5.65
N CYS A 98 7.90 9.49 5.76
CA CYS A 98 8.58 8.90 4.61
C CYS A 98 7.59 8.41 3.52
N MET A 99 6.48 7.78 3.92
CA MET A 99 5.44 7.36 2.97
C MET A 99 4.84 8.56 2.24
N CYS A 100 4.54 9.64 2.97
CA CYS A 100 4.03 10.89 2.39
C CYS A 100 5.05 11.48 1.40
N LEU A 101 6.33 11.52 1.78
CA LEU A 101 7.39 12.06 0.93
C LEU A 101 7.62 11.23 -0.34
N LYS A 102 7.58 9.90 -0.25
CA LYS A 102 7.64 8.99 -1.41
C LYS A 102 6.49 9.24 -2.36
N TYR A 103 5.27 9.28 -1.84
CA TYR A 103 4.10 9.56 -2.65
C TYR A 103 4.17 10.94 -3.31
N TRP A 104 4.59 11.98 -2.59
CA TRP A 104 4.82 13.32 -3.15
C TRP A 104 5.84 13.28 -4.28
N LEU A 105 7.00 12.64 -4.10
CA LEU A 105 8.03 12.56 -5.14
C LEU A 105 7.50 11.90 -6.41
N TYR A 106 6.81 10.77 -6.26
CA TYR A 106 6.22 10.02 -7.39
C TYR A 106 5.13 10.83 -8.11
N ASP A 107 4.34 11.59 -7.35
CA ASP A 107 3.36 12.49 -7.90
C ASP A 107 4.00 13.64 -8.68
N GLN A 108 5.10 14.22 -8.18
CA GLN A 108 5.86 15.26 -8.88
C GLN A 108 6.54 14.74 -10.15
N ILE A 109 7.11 13.53 -10.13
CA ILE A 109 7.71 12.89 -11.32
C ILE A 109 6.69 12.79 -12.45
N ILE A 110 5.49 12.28 -12.14
CA ILE A 110 4.41 12.10 -13.12
C ILE A 110 3.85 13.45 -13.58
N THR A 111 3.59 14.37 -12.65
CA THR A 111 2.98 15.67 -12.95
C THR A 111 3.90 16.55 -13.80
N LYS A 112 5.21 16.57 -13.49
CA LYS A 112 6.22 17.29 -14.28
C LYS A 112 6.60 16.56 -15.58
N GLY A 113 6.09 15.35 -15.79
CA GLY A 113 6.24 14.61 -17.05
C GLY A 113 7.67 14.16 -17.34
N LEU A 114 8.43 13.79 -16.31
CA LEU A 114 9.82 13.34 -16.47
C LEU A 114 9.86 12.04 -17.30
N ASN A 115 10.81 11.96 -18.22
CA ASN A 115 11.08 10.74 -18.97
C ASN A 115 12.04 9.80 -18.22
N GLU A 116 12.24 8.57 -18.71
CA GLU A 116 13.10 7.56 -18.07
C GLU A 116 14.54 8.04 -17.80
N SER A 117 15.13 8.80 -18.73
CA SER A 117 16.49 9.33 -18.53
C SER A 117 16.52 10.38 -17.41
N GLU A 118 15.50 11.23 -17.34
CA GLU A 118 15.38 12.24 -16.29
C GLU A 118 15.10 11.62 -14.92
N ILE A 119 14.30 10.54 -14.88
CA ILE A 119 14.05 9.76 -13.66
C ILE A 119 15.34 9.13 -13.16
N LYS A 120 16.14 8.55 -14.06
CA LYS A 120 17.46 8.01 -13.73
C LYS A 120 18.40 9.09 -13.18
N ASP A 121 18.44 10.25 -13.82
CA ASP A 121 19.22 11.39 -13.35
C ASP A 121 18.76 11.88 -11.97
N LEU A 122 17.44 11.90 -11.71
CA LEU A 122 16.87 12.25 -10.42
C LEU A 122 17.33 11.29 -9.32
N PHE A 123 17.28 9.97 -9.54
CA PHE A 123 17.75 9.00 -8.53
C PHE A 123 19.27 9.03 -8.34
N ASN A 124 20.04 9.24 -9.42
CA ASN A 124 21.49 9.46 -9.33
C ASN A 124 21.81 10.71 -8.49
N GLY A 125 21.11 11.81 -8.75
CA GLY A 125 21.24 13.06 -7.99
C GLY A 125 20.86 12.87 -6.52
N TYR A 126 19.77 12.18 -6.23
CA TYR A 126 19.38 11.84 -4.86
C TYR A 126 20.50 11.07 -4.14
N ASN A 127 21.05 10.03 -4.76
CA ASN A 127 22.11 9.21 -4.16
C ASN A 127 23.42 9.98 -3.97
N HIS A 128 23.77 10.86 -4.90
CA HIS A 128 25.03 11.60 -4.85
C HIS A 128 24.99 12.79 -3.88
N TYR A 129 23.87 13.50 -3.78
CA TYR A 129 23.78 14.79 -3.09
C TYR A 129 22.89 14.80 -1.84
N ILE A 130 21.97 13.85 -1.68
CA ILE A 130 20.97 13.87 -0.59
C ILE A 130 21.18 12.69 0.37
N ASN A 131 21.17 11.47 -0.16
CA ASN A 131 21.14 10.23 0.61
C ASN A 131 22.36 10.08 1.56
N GLY A 132 22.18 10.45 2.83
CA GLY A 132 23.23 10.38 3.84
C GLY A 132 24.35 11.43 3.64
N LYS A 133 24.06 12.50 2.89
CA LYS A 133 25.02 13.58 2.57
C LYS A 133 24.71 14.89 3.27
N ILE A 134 23.55 15.00 3.91
CA ILE A 134 23.15 16.21 4.62
C ILE A 134 23.69 16.16 6.06
N LYS A 135 24.54 17.14 6.41
CA LYS A 135 25.35 17.15 7.63
C LYS A 135 24.55 17.02 8.93
N ASP A 136 23.40 17.66 9.02
CA ASP A 136 22.60 17.66 10.25
C ASP A 136 21.77 16.39 10.43
N ILE A 137 21.70 15.54 9.39
CA ILE A 137 20.92 14.30 9.41
C ILE A 137 21.84 13.15 9.84
N SER A 138 21.78 12.79 11.11
CA SER A 138 22.56 11.66 11.68
C SER A 138 22.11 10.27 11.21
N LYS A 139 20.82 10.11 10.88
CA LYS A 139 20.23 8.87 10.38
C LYS A 139 19.19 9.18 9.31
N ASN A 140 19.22 8.43 8.20
CA ASN A 140 18.18 8.47 7.17
C ASN A 140 16.98 7.63 7.62
N TYR A 141 15.84 8.30 7.76
CA TYR A 141 14.54 7.70 8.07
C TYR A 141 13.70 7.46 6.82
N CYS A 142 14.12 7.99 5.68
CA CYS A 142 13.50 7.72 4.40
C CYS A 142 14.58 7.40 3.38
N ASN A 143 14.36 6.34 2.60
CA ASN A 143 15.26 5.92 1.53
C ASN A 143 14.42 5.70 0.27
N PHE A 144 14.98 6.06 -0.88
CA PHE A 144 14.34 5.85 -2.16
C PHE A 144 15.14 4.83 -2.97
N LYS A 145 14.45 3.86 -3.55
CA LYS A 145 15.00 2.96 -4.55
C LYS A 145 14.74 3.53 -5.94
N GLU A 146 15.67 3.29 -6.84
CA GLU A 146 15.54 3.71 -8.23
C GLU A 146 14.43 2.87 -8.89
N LEU A 147 13.37 3.55 -9.32
CA LEU A 147 12.22 2.94 -10.01
C LEU A 147 12.12 3.52 -11.42
N ASP A 148 11.64 2.70 -12.36
CA ASP A 148 11.24 3.21 -13.68
C ASP A 148 9.86 3.90 -13.62
N LEU A 149 9.47 4.60 -14.69
CA LEU A 149 8.21 5.33 -14.70
C LEU A 149 6.99 4.44 -14.48
N ASN A 150 7.02 3.19 -14.96
CA ASN A 150 5.90 2.27 -14.82
C ASN A 150 5.75 1.81 -13.37
N ASP A 151 6.85 1.45 -12.72
CA ASP A 151 6.92 1.10 -11.31
C ASP A 151 6.47 2.27 -10.41
N ILE A 152 6.86 3.50 -10.74
CA ILE A 152 6.42 4.73 -10.06
C ILE A 152 4.90 4.92 -10.16
N LYS A 153 4.32 4.78 -11.37
CA LYS A 153 2.87 4.88 -11.58
C LYS A 153 2.10 3.84 -10.78
N ASN A 154 2.62 2.61 -10.76
CA ASN A 154 2.02 1.50 -10.06
C ASN A 154 2.02 1.71 -8.55
N ILE A 155 3.17 2.03 -7.95
CA ILE A 155 3.25 2.22 -6.50
C ILE A 155 2.50 3.48 -6.03
N LYS A 156 2.44 4.53 -6.87
CA LYS A 156 1.61 5.73 -6.59
C LYS A 156 0.13 5.38 -6.42
N LYS A 157 -0.42 4.48 -7.25
CA LYS A 157 -1.81 4.02 -7.13
C LYS A 157 -2.07 3.33 -5.79
N ILE A 158 -1.13 2.51 -5.34
CA ILE A 158 -1.20 1.84 -4.02
C ILE A 158 -1.25 2.88 -2.90
N TYR A 159 -0.35 3.87 -2.90
CA TYR A 159 -0.33 4.92 -1.87
C TYR A 159 -1.59 5.80 -1.88
N ALA A 160 -2.09 6.16 -3.07
CA ALA A 160 -3.33 6.93 -3.20
C ALA A 160 -4.52 6.15 -2.63
N LEU A 161 -4.64 4.86 -2.97
CA LEU A 161 -5.65 3.99 -2.40
C LEU A 161 -5.49 3.87 -0.89
N ASN A 162 -4.29 3.62 -0.38
CA ASN A 162 -4.04 3.53 1.07
C ASN A 162 -4.51 4.79 1.81
N THR A 163 -4.22 5.96 1.26
CA THR A 163 -4.63 7.26 1.82
C THR A 163 -6.15 7.37 1.85
N PHE A 164 -6.82 7.09 0.72
CA PHE A 164 -8.27 7.07 0.62
C PHE A 164 -8.90 6.12 1.66
N LEU A 165 -8.40 4.88 1.73
CA LEU A 165 -8.88 3.85 2.65
C LEU A 165 -8.72 4.22 4.11
N HIS A 166 -7.59 4.84 4.46
CA HIS A 166 -7.30 5.27 5.82
C HIS A 166 -8.28 6.36 6.27
N THR A 167 -8.54 7.34 5.41
CA THR A 167 -9.37 8.51 5.75
C THR A 167 -10.86 8.25 5.57
N TYR A 168 -11.26 7.29 4.73
CA TYR A 168 -12.67 7.02 4.46
C TYR A 168 -13.46 6.68 5.74
N TYR A 169 -14.60 7.36 5.92
CA TYR A 169 -15.55 7.10 6.99
C TYR A 169 -16.99 7.00 6.46
N THR A 170 -17.81 6.19 7.14
CA THR A 170 -19.14 5.67 6.71
C THR A 170 -20.19 6.72 6.36
N ASN A 171 -20.02 7.99 6.75
CA ASN A 171 -21.02 9.04 6.51
C ASN A 171 -20.85 9.75 5.15
N PHE A 172 -19.87 9.36 4.33
CA PHE A 172 -19.71 9.89 2.97
C PHE A 172 -20.75 9.24 2.03
N ASN A 173 -21.97 9.78 2.04
CA ASN A 173 -23.14 9.22 1.37
C ASN A 173 -23.36 9.67 -0.09
N ASN A 174 -22.39 10.32 -0.73
CA ASN A 174 -22.65 11.03 -1.99
C ASN A 174 -22.23 10.26 -3.26
N CYS A 175 -21.80 9.01 -3.13
CA CYS A 175 -21.32 8.24 -4.27
C CYS A 175 -22.40 7.39 -4.95
N ASN A 176 -23.26 8.04 -5.72
CA ASN A 176 -24.22 7.33 -6.59
C ASN A 176 -23.44 6.77 -7.79
N SER A 177 -23.64 5.48 -8.07
CA SER A 177 -22.76 4.56 -8.80
C SER A 177 -22.30 4.94 -10.22
N ASN A 178 -22.70 6.08 -10.79
CA ASN A 178 -22.26 6.55 -12.11
C ASN A 178 -21.48 7.88 -12.07
N SER A 179 -21.23 8.44 -10.88
CA SER A 179 -20.72 9.82 -10.72
C SER A 179 -19.42 9.95 -9.92
N CYS A 180 -18.88 8.86 -9.38
CA CYS A 180 -17.68 8.93 -8.52
C CYS A 180 -16.41 8.88 -9.36
N ASN A 181 -15.72 10.01 -9.45
CA ASN A 181 -14.42 10.05 -10.12
C ASN A 181 -13.41 9.17 -9.37
N TYR A 182 -12.36 8.72 -10.05
CA TYR A 182 -11.27 7.90 -9.46
C TYR A 182 -11.62 6.47 -9.01
N MET A 183 -12.86 5.98 -9.15
CA MET A 183 -13.18 4.56 -8.85
C MET A 183 -12.36 3.56 -9.69
N GLU A 184 -12.13 3.87 -10.97
CA GLU A 184 -11.24 3.07 -11.83
C GLU A 184 -9.81 3.08 -11.27
N TYR A 185 -9.29 4.26 -10.93
CA TYR A 185 -7.95 4.46 -10.36
C TYR A 185 -7.74 3.72 -9.02
N PHE A 186 -8.73 3.76 -8.13
CA PHE A 186 -8.70 3.00 -6.88
C PHE A 186 -8.83 1.49 -7.10
N GLY A 187 -9.65 1.06 -8.08
CA GLY A 187 -9.72 -0.33 -8.51
C GLY A 187 -8.36 -0.86 -9.00
N GLU A 188 -7.69 -0.08 -9.86
CA GLU A 188 -6.34 -0.38 -10.33
C GLU A 188 -5.31 -0.39 -9.19
N GLY A 189 -5.43 0.51 -8.21
CA GLY A 189 -4.58 0.50 -7.02
C GLY A 189 -4.72 -0.76 -6.18
N LEU A 190 -5.94 -1.33 -6.10
CA LEU A 190 -6.16 -2.60 -5.41
C LEU A 190 -5.58 -3.78 -6.21
N ASP A 191 -5.78 -3.79 -7.53
CA ASP A 191 -5.19 -4.80 -8.40
C ASP A 191 -3.68 -4.81 -8.28
N GLU A 192 -3.07 -3.63 -8.32
CA GLU A 192 -1.63 -3.48 -8.19
C GLU A 192 -1.15 -3.95 -6.81
N PHE A 193 -1.79 -3.54 -5.71
CA PHE A 193 -1.44 -4.01 -4.37
C PHE A 193 -1.40 -5.55 -4.27
N ILE A 194 -2.43 -6.24 -4.77
CA ILE A 194 -2.48 -7.72 -4.76
C ILE A 194 -1.42 -8.32 -5.68
N ASN A 195 -1.19 -7.72 -6.84
CA ASN A 195 -0.17 -8.18 -7.78
C ASN A 195 1.24 -8.00 -7.20
N SER A 196 1.52 -6.89 -6.49
CA SER A 196 2.79 -6.63 -5.82
C SER A 196 3.06 -7.68 -4.74
N ILE A 197 2.05 -8.06 -3.94
CA ILE A 197 2.19 -9.14 -2.95
C ILE A 197 2.64 -10.43 -3.64
N LYS A 198 1.98 -10.80 -4.74
CA LYS A 198 2.33 -12.02 -5.50
C LYS A 198 3.72 -11.92 -6.12
N LYS A 199 4.03 -10.81 -6.78
CA LYS A 199 5.31 -10.54 -7.46
C LYS A 199 6.48 -10.55 -6.47
N CYS A 200 6.32 -9.93 -5.32
CA CYS A 200 7.37 -9.75 -4.31
C CYS A 200 7.38 -10.84 -3.23
N SER A 201 6.52 -11.87 -3.34
CA SER A 201 6.42 -12.98 -2.38
C SER A 201 7.60 -13.95 -2.41
N SER A 202 8.36 -14.01 -3.51
CA SER A 202 9.52 -14.90 -3.65
C SER A 202 10.83 -14.12 -3.58
N ASN A 203 11.81 -14.70 -2.88
CA ASN A 203 13.16 -14.14 -2.75
C ASN A 203 13.91 -14.01 -4.10
N GLU A 204 13.35 -14.57 -5.17
CA GLU A 204 13.91 -14.49 -6.53
C GLU A 204 13.65 -13.12 -7.20
N TYR A 205 12.69 -12.34 -6.70
CA TYR A 205 12.37 -10.99 -7.20
C TYR A 205 12.75 -9.91 -6.17
N SER A 206 14.04 -9.80 -5.86
CA SER A 206 14.61 -8.74 -5.00
C SER A 206 14.94 -7.46 -5.78
N GLY A 207 14.01 -6.98 -6.61
CA GLY A 207 14.20 -5.74 -7.36
C GLY A 207 13.85 -4.50 -6.54
N ASN A 208 14.31 -3.32 -6.97
CA ASN A 208 14.05 -2.04 -6.32
C ASN A 208 12.55 -1.79 -6.06
N TYR A 209 11.68 -2.18 -6.99
CA TYR A 209 10.23 -2.12 -6.79
C TYR A 209 9.75 -2.92 -5.58
N CYS A 210 10.24 -4.14 -5.41
CA CYS A 210 9.84 -4.99 -4.28
C CYS A 210 10.40 -4.47 -2.96
N GLU A 211 11.59 -3.87 -2.97
CA GLU A 211 12.11 -3.19 -1.78
C GLU A 211 11.21 -2.01 -1.37
N GLU A 212 10.80 -1.17 -2.33
CA GLU A 212 9.85 -0.07 -2.10
C GLU A 212 8.48 -0.56 -1.61
N PHE A 213 7.93 -1.57 -2.28
CA PHE A 213 6.67 -2.17 -1.90
C PHE A 213 6.73 -2.81 -0.50
N ASN A 214 7.83 -3.47 -0.14
CA ASN A 214 7.98 -4.12 1.16
C ASN A 214 8.07 -3.10 2.29
N GLU A 215 8.69 -1.93 2.06
CA GLU A 215 8.63 -0.82 3.02
C GLU A 215 7.19 -0.35 3.25
N PHE A 216 6.39 -0.20 2.19
CA PHE A 216 4.96 0.09 2.32
C PHE A 216 4.19 -1.04 3.03
N LEU A 217 4.45 -2.30 2.70
CA LEU A 217 3.79 -3.44 3.30
C LEU A 217 4.08 -3.53 4.80
N ASN A 218 5.27 -3.14 5.25
CA ASN A 218 5.61 -3.08 6.68
C ASN A 218 4.77 -2.03 7.43
N ILE A 219 4.40 -0.92 6.80
CA ILE A 219 3.44 0.04 7.37
C ILE A 219 2.07 -0.64 7.60
N CYS A 220 1.68 -1.55 6.71
CA CYS A 220 0.43 -2.31 6.83
C CYS A 220 0.49 -3.43 7.89
N LYS A 221 1.66 -3.96 8.22
CA LYS A 221 1.85 -5.06 9.18
C LYS A 221 1.71 -4.62 10.65
N ASP A 222 2.09 -3.39 10.96
CA ASP A 222 2.36 -2.97 12.35
C ASP A 222 1.15 -2.42 13.13
N GLY A 223 -0.08 -2.70 12.70
CA GLY A 223 -1.26 -2.07 13.31
C GLY A 223 -1.20 -0.54 13.23
N ASN A 224 -0.43 0.00 12.29
CA ASN A 224 -0.28 1.43 12.09
C ASN A 224 -1.66 2.02 11.80
N LYS A 225 -2.14 2.90 12.68
CA LYS A 225 -3.46 3.50 12.57
C LYS A 225 -3.64 4.33 11.30
N TYR A 226 -2.55 4.69 10.62
CA TYR A 226 -2.50 5.44 9.36
C TYR A 226 -2.47 4.56 8.10
N ALA A 227 -2.49 3.23 8.24
CA ALA A 227 -2.60 2.32 7.12
C ALA A 227 -4.07 2.06 6.76
N GLY A 228 -4.39 2.16 5.48
CA GLY A 228 -5.70 1.80 4.92
C GLY A 228 -5.89 0.29 4.78
N PHE A 229 -4.79 -0.44 4.63
CA PHE A 229 -4.72 -1.90 4.71
C PHE A 229 -4.11 -2.33 6.04
N LYS A 230 -4.56 -3.49 6.55
CA LYS A 230 -3.81 -4.22 7.58
C LYS A 230 -3.45 -5.61 7.09
N THR A 231 -2.24 -6.06 7.39
CA THR A 231 -1.75 -7.36 6.94
C THR A 231 -1.17 -8.17 8.09
N TYR A 232 -1.52 -9.45 8.19
CA TYR A 232 -1.05 -10.34 9.25
C TYR A 232 -0.61 -11.68 8.67
N HIS A 233 0.45 -12.28 9.22
CA HIS A 233 0.86 -13.64 8.85
C HIS A 233 0.01 -14.72 9.52
N ASP A 234 -0.60 -14.38 10.65
CA ASP A 234 -1.53 -15.23 11.37
C ASP A 234 -2.94 -14.65 11.28
N ASN A 235 -3.95 -15.52 11.44
CA ASN A 235 -5.34 -15.09 11.50
C ASN A 235 -5.70 -14.46 12.87
N ASP A 236 -4.71 -14.17 13.70
CA ASP A 236 -4.91 -13.59 15.02
C ASP A 236 -5.43 -12.16 14.87
N LYS A 237 -6.76 -12.07 14.87
CA LYS A 237 -7.49 -10.91 15.35
C LYS A 237 -7.03 -10.69 16.80
N ASN A 238 -5.99 -9.89 17.01
CA ASN A 238 -5.82 -9.27 18.32
C ASN A 238 -7.10 -8.46 18.59
N ALA A 239 -7.93 -9.03 19.46
CA ALA A 239 -9.35 -8.73 19.65
C ALA A 239 -9.63 -7.35 20.26
N GLU A 240 -8.59 -6.52 20.45
CA GLU A 240 -8.71 -5.19 21.06
C GLU A 240 -8.82 -4.07 20.02
N ASP A 241 -8.36 -4.27 18.77
CA ASP A 241 -8.39 -3.23 17.75
C ASP A 241 -9.67 -3.33 16.90
N THR A 242 -10.74 -2.72 17.39
CA THR A 242 -12.07 -2.67 16.75
C THR A 242 -12.09 -1.91 15.42
N SER A 243 -10.97 -1.33 14.99
CA SER A 243 -10.91 -0.46 13.81
C SER A 243 -11.00 -1.20 12.47
N MET A 244 -10.64 -2.48 12.36
CA MET A 244 -10.55 -3.18 11.06
C MET A 244 -11.27 -4.54 11.09
N LYS A 245 -12.45 -4.61 10.45
CA LYS A 245 -13.41 -5.71 10.65
C LYS A 245 -13.52 -6.69 9.49
N TYR A 246 -12.99 -6.34 8.30
CA TYR A 246 -13.33 -7.05 7.06
C TYR A 246 -12.10 -7.66 6.40
N LEU A 247 -12.06 -9.00 6.34
CA LEU A 247 -11.07 -9.75 5.56
C LEU A 247 -11.35 -9.52 4.08
N LEU A 248 -10.36 -8.96 3.37
CA LEU A 248 -10.41 -8.72 1.94
C LEU A 248 -9.94 -9.96 1.17
N SER A 249 -8.77 -10.49 1.54
CA SER A 249 -8.17 -11.65 0.85
C SER A 249 -7.11 -12.33 1.71
N VAL A 250 -6.72 -13.54 1.28
CA VAL A 250 -5.59 -14.28 1.86
C VAL A 250 -4.66 -14.63 0.70
N GLU A 251 -3.46 -14.09 0.74
CA GLU A 251 -2.44 -14.29 -0.30
C GLU A 251 -1.26 -15.09 0.29
N THR A 252 -0.37 -15.59 -0.57
CA THR A 252 0.90 -16.18 -0.12
C THR A 252 2.01 -15.14 -0.23
N TYR A 253 2.71 -14.87 0.87
CA TYR A 253 3.83 -13.94 0.94
C TYR A 253 4.94 -14.56 1.79
N GLU A 254 6.17 -14.63 1.26
CA GLU A 254 7.31 -15.30 1.92
C GLU A 254 6.96 -16.74 2.36
N GLN A 255 6.29 -17.49 1.48
CA GLN A 255 5.84 -18.88 1.70
C GLN A 255 4.83 -19.08 2.85
N LYS A 256 4.31 -18.00 3.42
CA LYS A 256 3.30 -18.01 4.49
C LYS A 256 2.00 -17.37 4.02
N PRO A 257 0.85 -17.72 4.61
CA PRO A 257 -0.37 -16.96 4.39
C PRO A 257 -0.15 -15.51 4.87
N LEU A 258 -0.73 -14.57 4.13
CA LEU A 258 -0.81 -13.16 4.47
C LEU A 258 -2.28 -12.75 4.36
N TYR A 259 -2.89 -12.48 5.51
CA TYR A 259 -4.28 -12.06 5.63
C TYR A 259 -4.37 -10.55 5.48
N ILE A 260 -5.17 -10.09 4.52
CA ILE A 260 -5.32 -8.67 4.18
C ILE A 260 -6.69 -8.19 4.63
N TYR A 261 -6.73 -7.11 5.41
CA TYR A 261 -7.94 -6.55 6.00
C TYR A 261 -8.13 -5.09 5.60
N ILE A 262 -9.39 -4.67 5.55
CA ILE A 262 -9.83 -3.28 5.37
C ILE A 262 -10.79 -2.85 6.48
N LYS A 263 -10.90 -1.53 6.64
CA LYS A 263 -11.63 -0.90 7.76
C LYS A 263 -13.13 -1.09 7.65
N ASN A 264 -13.63 -0.82 6.45
CA ASN A 264 -15.04 -0.71 6.15
C ASN A 264 -15.35 -1.48 4.85
N LYS A 265 -16.36 -2.37 4.89
CA LYS A 265 -16.83 -3.10 3.70
C LYS A 265 -17.43 -2.19 2.62
N GLU A 266 -17.93 -1.01 2.96
CA GLU A 266 -18.52 -0.07 1.99
C GLU A 266 -17.49 0.44 0.98
N VAL A 267 -16.21 0.47 1.39
CA VAL A 267 -15.08 0.74 0.50
C VAL A 267 -15.09 -0.17 -0.73
N LEU A 268 -15.58 -1.41 -0.61
CA LEU A 268 -15.63 -2.35 -1.73
C LEU A 268 -16.41 -1.79 -2.93
N ASN A 269 -17.33 -0.85 -2.70
CA ASN A 269 -18.04 -0.15 -3.77
C ASN A 269 -17.11 0.77 -4.59
N PHE A 270 -16.07 1.34 -3.97
CA PHE A 270 -15.10 2.24 -4.62
C PHE A 270 -14.04 1.49 -5.41
N VAL A 271 -13.71 0.27 -4.99
CA VAL A 271 -12.73 -0.61 -5.66
C VAL A 271 -13.40 -1.70 -6.50
N ARG A 272 -14.72 -1.63 -6.70
CA ARG A 272 -15.50 -2.66 -7.44
C ARG A 272 -15.03 -2.86 -8.89
N ASN A 273 -14.39 -1.85 -9.47
CA ASN A 273 -13.85 -1.90 -10.81
C ASN A 273 -12.53 -2.70 -10.88
N SER A 274 -11.95 -3.07 -9.75
CA SER A 274 -10.75 -3.91 -9.69
C SER A 274 -10.98 -5.25 -10.39
N HIS A 275 -10.04 -5.64 -11.23
CA HIS A 275 -10.03 -6.93 -11.89
C HIS A 275 -10.00 -8.08 -10.87
N PHE A 276 -9.29 -7.89 -9.76
CA PHE A 276 -9.22 -8.81 -8.64
C PHE A 276 -10.61 -9.15 -8.06
N LEU A 277 -11.40 -8.15 -7.68
CA LEU A 277 -12.75 -8.40 -7.15
C LEU A 277 -13.69 -8.98 -8.21
N ASN A 278 -13.55 -8.54 -9.46
CA ASN A 278 -14.32 -9.09 -10.57
C ASN A 278 -14.01 -10.57 -10.83
N ALA A 279 -12.74 -10.97 -10.73
CA ALA A 279 -12.32 -12.36 -10.85
C ALA A 279 -12.87 -13.21 -9.69
N LEU A 280 -12.80 -12.73 -8.45
CA LEU A 280 -13.37 -13.39 -7.28
C LEU A 280 -14.89 -13.61 -7.40
N ASN A 281 -15.62 -12.60 -7.86
CA ASN A 281 -17.07 -12.71 -8.04
C ASN A 281 -17.43 -13.75 -9.11
N ARG A 282 -16.68 -13.83 -10.21
CA ARG A 282 -16.90 -14.83 -11.27
C ARG A 282 -16.61 -16.25 -10.81
N THR A 283 -15.56 -16.47 -10.02
CA THR A 283 -15.21 -17.81 -9.50
C THR A 283 -16.18 -18.28 -8.43
N THR A 284 -16.74 -17.38 -7.62
CA THR A 284 -17.74 -17.71 -6.59
C THR A 284 -19.09 -18.09 -7.20
N ILE A 285 -19.46 -17.51 -8.35
CA ILE A 285 -20.69 -17.85 -9.08
C ILE A 285 -20.62 -19.26 -9.72
N ALA A 286 -19.43 -19.83 -9.92
CA ALA A 286 -19.28 -21.18 -10.47
C ALA A 286 -19.41 -22.32 -9.42
N ALA A 287 -19.51 -22.00 -8.13
CA ALA A 287 -19.55 -23.02 -7.06
C ALA A 287 -20.65 -22.79 -5.98
N THR A 288 -21.56 -21.85 -6.17
CA THR A 288 -22.63 -21.57 -5.19
C THR A 288 -24.03 -21.55 -5.82
N SER A 289 -24.47 -22.71 -6.32
CA SER A 289 -25.89 -23.08 -6.33
C SER A 289 -26.17 -24.06 -5.18
N ALA A 290 -25.84 -23.67 -3.96
CA ALA A 290 -26.41 -24.27 -2.76
C ALA A 290 -26.50 -23.19 -1.66
N VAL A 291 -27.75 -22.92 -1.30
CA VAL A 291 -28.26 -22.06 -0.24
C VAL A 291 -27.40 -22.12 1.04
N GLY A 292 -27.02 -20.96 1.60
CA GLY A 292 -26.42 -20.92 2.94
C GLY A 292 -25.78 -19.58 3.28
N SER A 293 -26.49 -18.79 4.05
CA SER A 293 -26.08 -17.56 4.71
C SER A 293 -24.74 -17.63 5.47
N ALA A 294 -24.00 -16.52 5.39
CA ALA A 294 -23.09 -15.96 6.40
C ALA A 294 -21.89 -16.82 6.88
N ILE A 295 -20.70 -16.19 6.75
CA ILE A 295 -19.43 -16.50 7.43
C ILE A 295 -18.54 -17.56 6.73
N GLY A 296 -17.45 -17.07 6.12
CA GLY A 296 -16.20 -17.83 5.92
C GLY A 296 -16.13 -18.74 4.69
N LEU A 297 -15.87 -18.17 3.51
CA LEU A 297 -15.80 -18.96 2.26
C LEU A 297 -14.45 -18.98 1.51
N SER A 298 -13.34 -18.53 2.09
CA SER A 298 -12.04 -18.62 1.38
C SER A 298 -11.00 -19.58 1.98
N SER A 299 -11.15 -20.05 3.21
CA SER A 299 -10.14 -20.93 3.84
C SER A 299 -10.37 -22.43 3.66
N ILE A 300 -11.60 -22.90 3.37
CA ILE A 300 -11.88 -24.34 3.21
C ILE A 300 -11.42 -24.86 1.83
N PHE A 301 -11.54 -24.07 0.77
CA PHE A 301 -11.17 -24.53 -0.58
C PHE A 301 -9.65 -24.63 -0.79
N TYR A 302 -8.84 -23.85 -0.08
CA TYR A 302 -7.38 -23.95 -0.16
C TYR A 302 -6.85 -25.28 0.40
N TYR A 303 -7.47 -25.81 1.46
CA TYR A 303 -7.10 -27.12 2.00
C TYR A 303 -7.49 -28.29 1.07
N LEU A 304 -8.56 -28.15 0.28
CA LEU A 304 -8.95 -29.19 -0.68
C LEU A 304 -8.08 -29.20 -1.94
N TYR A 305 -7.52 -28.06 -2.36
CA TYR A 305 -6.64 -27.98 -3.53
C TYR A 305 -5.23 -28.55 -3.26
N LYS A 306 -4.74 -28.49 -2.01
CA LYS A 306 -3.38 -28.94 -1.64
C LYS A 306 -3.28 -30.43 -1.29
N VAL A 307 -4.41 -31.15 -1.18
CA VAL A 307 -4.41 -32.62 -1.06
C VAL A 307 -4.29 -33.20 -2.47
N LYS A 308 -3.10 -33.69 -2.84
CA LYS A 308 -2.95 -34.57 -4.01
C LYS A 308 -3.94 -35.75 -3.87
N LEU A 309 -5.01 -35.72 -4.66
CA LEU A 309 -6.05 -36.76 -4.76
C LEU A 309 -5.55 -38.12 -5.30
N ASN A 310 -4.23 -38.34 -5.37
CA ASN A 310 -3.65 -39.54 -5.99
C ASN A 310 -3.52 -40.75 -5.05
N ASN A 311 -3.89 -40.64 -3.77
CA ASN A 311 -3.71 -41.73 -2.80
C ASN A 311 -4.98 -42.25 -2.12
N ILE A 312 -6.18 -41.76 -2.48
CA ILE A 312 -7.43 -42.17 -1.78
C ILE A 312 -8.08 -43.42 -2.40
N PHE A 313 -7.69 -43.85 -3.60
CA PHE A 313 -8.32 -45.01 -4.27
C PHE A 313 -7.59 -46.36 -4.14
N ILE A 314 -6.53 -46.50 -3.35
CA ILE A 314 -5.74 -47.75 -3.30
C ILE A 314 -6.11 -48.70 -2.15
N TYR A 315 -6.93 -48.30 -1.16
CA TYR A 315 -7.29 -49.21 -0.06
C TYR A 315 -8.80 -49.37 0.12
N LYS A 316 -9.40 -50.25 -0.70
CA LYS A 316 -10.64 -50.94 -0.31
C LYS A 316 -10.92 -52.22 -1.09
N TYR A 317 -10.01 -53.18 -1.04
CA TYR A 317 -10.36 -54.60 -1.17
C TYR A 317 -9.46 -55.39 -0.23
N PHE A 318 -10.08 -55.95 0.81
CA PHE A 318 -9.69 -57.13 1.62
C PHE A 318 -10.07 -56.92 3.08
N THR A 319 -11.26 -57.37 3.45
CA THR A 319 -11.45 -57.98 4.78
C THR A 319 -12.61 -58.97 4.72
N ILE A 320 -12.29 -60.26 4.60
CA ILE A 320 -13.16 -61.39 4.94
C ILE A 320 -13.06 -61.54 6.46
N ILE A 321 -14.16 -61.38 7.20
CA ILE A 321 -14.26 -61.85 8.60
C ILE A 321 -15.58 -62.60 8.76
N TYR A 322 -15.42 -63.89 9.06
CA TYR A 322 -16.41 -64.83 9.57
C TYR A 322 -17.01 -64.32 10.89
N ILE A 323 -18.34 -64.26 11.00
CA ILE A 323 -19.02 -64.36 12.30
C ILE A 323 -20.07 -65.47 12.22
N LYS A 324 -19.69 -66.59 12.83
CA LYS A 324 -20.54 -67.72 13.21
C LYS A 324 -21.00 -67.43 14.63
N CYS A 325 -22.30 -67.27 14.87
CA CYS A 325 -22.88 -67.51 16.19
C CYS A 325 -24.32 -68.00 16.09
N PHE A 326 -24.56 -69.08 16.83
CA PHE A 326 -25.71 -69.98 16.83
C PHE A 326 -26.66 -69.57 17.97
N SER A 327 -27.97 -69.65 17.69
CA SER A 327 -29.14 -69.88 18.57
C SER A 327 -29.24 -69.28 19.98
N LYS A 328 -30.37 -68.65 20.29
CA LYS A 328 -31.48 -69.32 21.04
C LYS A 328 -32.78 -68.49 21.11
N ASN A 329 -33.82 -69.10 20.54
CA ASN A 329 -35.24 -69.21 20.93
C ASN A 329 -36.06 -68.00 21.42
N PHE A 330 -37.13 -67.73 20.66
CA PHE A 330 -38.46 -67.47 21.22
C PHE A 330 -39.46 -68.47 20.62
N LEU A 331 -40.41 -68.88 21.48
CA LEU A 331 -41.47 -69.89 21.37
C LEU A 331 -41.07 -71.34 21.71
#